data_AF-A0A0D9XCF4-F1
#
_entry.id   AF-A0A0D9XCF4-F1
#
_cell.length_a   1.000
_cell.length_b   1.000
_cell.length_c   1.000
_cell.angle_alpha   90.00
_cell.angle_beta   90.00
_cell.angle_gamma   90.00
#
_symmetry.space_group_name_H-M   'P 1'
#
loop_
_entity.id
_entity.type
_entity.pdbx_description
1 polymer ?
#
loop_
_entity_poly.entity_id
_entity_poly.type
_entity_poly.pdbx_seq_one_letter_code
_entity_poly.pdbx_strand_id
1 'polypeptide(L)'
;MPSDVGLENDAQSVRSWRSPRALNMKAIFHSSAAIRYRHIYECKSFSIGIFCIPASSIIPLHNHPGMTVFTRPAKIIRDGEMSAPCGTMVIHPTDGGNIHAFKAITPCAILDILSPPYSSEDGRHCSYFRRCQKADPSGILSNRSKGSEIVWLEEHQPPNKFVIKRDLYTGPPLNL
;
A
#
# COMPACT_ATOMS: atom_id res chain seq x y z
N MET A 1 13.89 3.94 -14.22
CA MET A 1 14.96 3.28 -13.42
C MET A 1 14.97 3.86 -12.01
N PRO A 2 15.50 3.16 -10.99
CA PRO A 2 15.57 3.71 -9.63
C PRO A 2 16.30 5.05 -9.53
N SER A 3 17.33 5.26 -10.36
CA SER A 3 18.07 6.52 -10.52
C SER A 3 17.18 7.72 -10.84
N ASP A 4 16.13 7.51 -11.65
CA ASP A 4 15.28 8.58 -12.17
C ASP A 4 14.43 9.24 -11.06
N VAL A 5 14.37 8.60 -9.90
CA VAL A 5 13.62 9.05 -8.73
C VAL A 5 14.47 9.06 -7.45
N GLY A 6 15.80 9.07 -7.58
CA GLY A 6 16.71 9.16 -6.43
C GLY A 6 16.74 7.93 -5.52
N LEU A 7 16.45 6.73 -6.07
CA LEU A 7 16.42 5.45 -5.33
C LEU A 7 17.59 4.53 -5.65
N GLU A 8 18.68 5.01 -6.26
CA GLU A 8 19.80 4.15 -6.67
C GLU A 8 20.46 3.43 -5.47
N ASN A 9 20.75 4.16 -4.38
CA ASN A 9 21.33 3.57 -3.17
C ASN A 9 20.39 2.55 -2.50
N ASP A 10 19.08 2.85 -2.49
CA ASP A 10 18.05 1.94 -1.98
C ASP A 10 17.99 0.66 -2.83
N ALA A 11 18.05 0.79 -4.16
CA ALA A 11 18.05 -0.34 -5.08
C ALA A 11 19.29 -1.22 -4.96
N GLN A 12 20.48 -0.62 -4.78
CA GLN A 12 21.72 -1.37 -4.52
C GLN A 12 21.65 -2.16 -3.21
N SER A 13 21.04 -1.59 -2.17
CA SER A 13 20.81 -2.25 -0.88
C SER A 13 19.89 -3.48 -1.02
N VAL A 14 18.91 -3.43 -1.93
CA VAL A 14 18.03 -4.57 -2.22
C VAL A 14 18.77 -5.68 -2.97
N ARG A 15 19.65 -5.34 -3.92
CA ARG A 15 20.42 -6.34 -4.69
C ARG A 15 21.36 -7.16 -3.80
N SER A 16 21.88 -6.56 -2.73
CA SER A 16 22.72 -7.24 -1.74
C SER A 16 21.93 -7.88 -0.58
N TRP A 17 20.61 -7.70 -0.56
CA TRP A 17 19.75 -8.19 0.51
C TRP A 17 19.74 -9.72 0.57
N ARG A 18 19.94 -10.27 1.76
CA ARG A 18 19.78 -11.69 2.06
C ARG A 18 18.64 -11.89 3.03
N SER A 19 17.83 -12.93 2.79
CA SER A 19 16.72 -13.26 3.68
C SER A 19 17.23 -13.57 5.10
N PRO A 20 16.62 -12.99 6.16
CA PRO A 20 16.96 -13.33 7.55
C PRO A 20 16.84 -14.82 7.87
N ARG A 21 16.05 -15.59 7.10
CA ARG A 21 15.93 -17.04 7.27
C ARG A 21 17.19 -17.83 6.86
N ALA A 22 18.08 -17.23 6.07
CA ALA A 22 19.30 -17.88 5.57
C ALA A 22 20.53 -17.67 6.46
N LEU A 23 20.45 -16.83 7.49
CA LEU A 23 21.56 -16.54 8.41
C LEU A 23 21.06 -16.71 9.85
N ASN A 24 21.58 -17.72 10.56
CA ASN A 24 21.40 -17.88 12.00
C ASN A 24 22.25 -16.84 12.75
N MET A 25 22.02 -15.56 12.45
CA MET A 25 22.76 -14.45 13.03
C MET A 25 21.77 -13.46 13.63
N LYS A 26 21.84 -13.34 14.96
CA LYS A 26 21.43 -12.15 15.74
C LYS A 26 22.27 -10.92 15.34
N ALA A 27 22.47 -10.68 14.05
CA ALA A 27 23.09 -9.48 13.54
C ALA A 27 22.00 -8.41 13.40
N ILE A 28 21.74 -7.73 14.52
CA ILE A 28 21.71 -6.27 14.61
C ILE A 28 21.34 -5.55 13.29
N PHE A 29 20.12 -5.71 12.79
CA PHE A 29 19.46 -4.64 12.03
C PHE A 29 18.67 -3.86 13.06
N HIS A 30 19.31 -2.83 13.64
CA HIS A 30 18.68 -1.93 14.59
C HIS A 30 17.43 -1.30 13.96
N SER A 31 16.29 -1.55 14.61
CA SER A 31 14.95 -1.06 14.31
C SER A 31 14.31 -1.59 13.02
N SER A 32 13.07 -2.05 13.16
CA SER A 32 12.08 -2.04 12.08
C SER A 32 12.08 -0.65 11.45
N ALA A 33 12.81 -0.46 10.35
CA ALA A 33 12.83 0.81 9.64
C ALA A 33 11.37 1.15 9.32
N ALA A 34 10.91 2.34 9.70
CA ALA A 34 9.55 2.76 9.37
C ALA A 34 9.40 2.84 7.84
N ILE A 35 8.16 2.66 7.35
CA ILE A 35 7.86 2.93 5.94
C ILE A 35 8.16 4.42 5.70
N ARG A 36 8.85 4.73 4.61
CA ARG A 36 9.16 6.12 4.23
C ARG A 36 8.28 6.56 3.08
N TYR A 37 7.77 7.78 3.15
CA TYR A 37 7.07 8.44 2.05
C TYR A 37 7.90 9.62 1.55
N ARG A 38 8.45 9.49 0.35
CA ARG A 38 9.14 10.57 -0.34
C ARG A 38 8.13 11.30 -1.22
N HIS A 39 7.70 12.46 -0.75
CA HIS A 39 6.81 13.33 -1.50
C HIS A 39 7.57 13.98 -2.64
N ILE A 40 7.04 13.87 -3.85
CA ILE A 40 7.68 14.40 -5.06
C ILE A 40 7.01 15.71 -5.49
N TYR A 41 5.69 15.67 -5.65
CA TYR A 41 4.91 16.79 -6.15
C TYR A 41 3.45 16.68 -5.71
N GLU A 42 2.78 17.81 -5.54
CA GLU A 42 1.34 17.84 -5.32
C GLU A 42 0.72 19.15 -5.80
N CYS A 43 -0.42 19.02 -6.46
CA CYS A 43 -1.31 20.12 -6.83
C CYS A 43 -2.77 19.69 -6.61
N LYS A 44 -3.73 20.54 -6.97
CA LYS A 44 -5.16 20.20 -6.84
C LYS A 44 -5.58 19.00 -7.69
N SER A 45 -4.89 18.77 -8.82
CA SER A 45 -5.26 17.74 -9.78
C SER A 45 -4.61 16.39 -9.49
N PHE A 46 -3.37 16.37 -9.02
CA PHE A 46 -2.67 15.13 -8.72
C PHE A 46 -1.53 15.30 -7.72
N SER A 47 -1.10 14.19 -7.11
CA SER A 47 0.11 14.08 -6.32
C SER A 47 0.96 12.92 -6.80
N ILE A 48 2.27 13.03 -6.60
CA ILE A 48 3.27 12.02 -6.89
C ILE A 48 4.05 11.76 -5.60
N GLY A 49 4.20 10.50 -5.24
CA GLY A 49 5.01 10.10 -4.10
C GLY A 49 5.54 8.69 -4.21
N ILE A 50 6.56 8.38 -3.40
CA ILE A 50 7.17 7.06 -3.36
C ILE A 50 7.11 6.51 -1.95
N PHE A 51 6.50 5.34 -1.78
CA PHE A 51 6.62 4.54 -0.57
C PHE A 51 7.84 3.64 -0.65
N CYS A 52 8.83 3.86 0.20
CA CYS A 52 9.92 2.91 0.43
C CYS A 52 9.53 2.00 1.60
N ILE A 53 9.31 0.72 1.31
CA ILE A 53 8.72 -0.25 2.21
C ILE A 53 9.78 -1.30 2.58
N PRO A 54 10.26 -1.34 3.83
CA PRO A 54 11.19 -2.36 4.27
C PRO A 54 10.56 -3.77 4.24
N ALA A 55 11.41 -4.79 4.17
CA ALA A 55 10.96 -6.18 4.18
C ALA A 55 10.06 -6.48 5.39
N SER A 56 9.02 -7.27 5.17
CA SER A 56 7.99 -7.65 6.16
C SER A 56 7.08 -6.51 6.66
N SER A 57 7.30 -5.26 6.25
CA SER A 57 6.38 -4.16 6.54
C SER A 57 5.08 -4.31 5.74
N ILE A 58 4.00 -3.76 6.29
CA ILE A 58 2.65 -3.82 5.73
C ILE A 58 2.11 -2.40 5.63
N ILE A 59 1.61 -2.03 4.45
CA ILE A 59 0.62 -0.97 4.31
C ILE A 59 -0.74 -1.68 4.42
N PRO A 60 -1.51 -1.45 5.51
CA PRO A 60 -2.75 -2.16 5.76
C PRO A 60 -3.79 -1.93 4.66
N LEU A 61 -4.90 -2.68 4.70
CA LEU A 61 -6.02 -2.43 3.80
C LEU A 61 -6.47 -0.99 3.96
N HIS A 62 -6.46 -0.23 2.87
CA HIS A 62 -6.89 1.15 2.83
C HIS A 62 -7.59 1.46 1.51
N ASN A 63 -8.29 2.60 1.44
CA ASN A 63 -9.02 3.01 0.26
C ASN A 63 -8.56 4.37 -0.30
N HIS A 64 -9.04 4.67 -1.51
CA HIS A 64 -8.98 5.99 -2.13
C HIS A 64 -10.43 6.50 -2.33
N PRO A 65 -10.97 7.28 -1.37
CA PRO A 65 -12.42 7.44 -1.16
C PRO A 65 -13.19 8.29 -2.20
N GLY A 66 -14.47 7.93 -2.32
CA GLY A 66 -15.58 8.68 -2.93
C GLY A 66 -16.97 8.30 -2.36
N MET A 67 -17.03 7.59 -1.22
CA MET A 67 -18.25 7.17 -0.47
C MET A 67 -17.88 6.74 0.97
N THR A 68 -18.83 6.77 1.93
CA THR A 68 -18.66 6.30 3.33
C THR A 68 -19.54 5.07 3.63
N VAL A 69 -18.96 3.97 4.13
CA VAL A 69 -19.69 2.75 4.52
C VAL A 69 -18.98 2.02 5.68
N PHE A 70 -19.71 1.69 6.76
CA PHE A 70 -19.18 1.05 7.98
C PHE A 70 -18.81 -0.43 7.81
N THR A 71 -19.55 -1.16 6.96
CA THR A 71 -19.27 -2.55 6.63
C THR A 71 -19.65 -2.80 5.18
N ARG A 72 -18.75 -3.38 4.38
CA ARG A 72 -19.02 -3.63 2.96
C ARG A 72 -18.51 -5.00 2.50
N PRO A 73 -19.30 -5.71 1.66
CA PRO A 73 -18.77 -6.85 0.92
C PRO A 73 -17.82 -6.33 -0.18
N ALA A 74 -16.65 -6.95 -0.29
CA ALA A 74 -15.66 -6.65 -1.30
C ALA A 74 -15.32 -7.91 -2.09
N LYS A 75 -15.29 -7.80 -3.42
CA LYS A 75 -14.79 -8.86 -4.30
C LYS A 75 -13.26 -8.75 -4.37
N ILE A 76 -12.57 -9.86 -4.18
CA ILE A 76 -11.13 -9.92 -4.43
C ILE A 76 -10.88 -9.76 -5.93
N ILE A 77 -10.22 -8.67 -6.31
CA ILE A 77 -9.82 -8.38 -7.70
C ILE A 77 -8.46 -8.98 -8.02
N ARG A 78 -7.55 -8.97 -7.02
CA ARG A 78 -6.21 -9.53 -7.13
C ARG A 78 -5.69 -9.95 -5.76
N ASP A 79 -5.09 -11.13 -5.69
CA ASP A 79 -4.29 -11.60 -4.57
C ASP A 79 -3.06 -12.33 -5.14
N GLY A 80 -1.85 -11.82 -4.89
CA GLY A 80 -0.63 -12.37 -5.46
C GLY A 80 0.61 -11.51 -5.26
N GLU A 81 1.76 -12.10 -5.55
CA GLU A 81 3.07 -11.43 -5.43
C GLU A 81 3.37 -10.57 -6.66
N MET A 82 4.09 -9.46 -6.45
CA MET A 82 4.57 -8.57 -7.50
C MET A 82 6.07 -8.37 -7.35
N SER A 83 6.81 -8.46 -8.46
CA SER A 83 8.24 -8.19 -8.54
C SER A 83 8.51 -7.18 -9.65
N ALA A 84 9.51 -6.32 -9.48
CA ALA A 84 9.94 -5.42 -10.54
C ALA A 84 10.77 -6.18 -11.59
N PRO A 85 10.62 -5.87 -12.89
CA PRO A 85 9.62 -4.98 -13.47
C PRO A 85 8.21 -5.62 -13.43
N CYS A 86 7.20 -4.85 -13.05
CA CYS A 86 5.80 -5.24 -13.17
C CYS A 86 5.00 -4.13 -13.85
N GLY A 87 3.87 -4.48 -14.45
CA GLY A 87 2.97 -3.50 -15.06
C GLY A 87 2.35 -2.57 -14.02
N THR A 88 2.01 -1.35 -14.46
CA THR A 88 1.30 -0.36 -13.63
C THR A 88 -0.06 -0.90 -13.21
N MET A 89 -0.39 -0.79 -11.93
CA MET A 89 -1.74 -1.02 -11.44
C MET A 89 -2.53 0.28 -11.57
N VAL A 90 -3.69 0.21 -12.23
CA VAL A 90 -4.64 1.33 -12.31
C VAL A 90 -5.81 1.01 -11.40
N ILE A 91 -6.11 1.92 -10.49
CA ILE A 91 -7.14 1.76 -9.47
C ILE A 91 -8.15 2.88 -9.68
N HIS A 92 -9.39 2.52 -9.92
CA HIS A 92 -10.48 3.47 -10.08
C HIS A 92 -11.31 3.56 -8.78
N PRO A 93 -12.19 4.58 -8.65
CA PRO A 93 -13.04 4.72 -7.46
C PRO A 93 -13.93 3.48 -7.20
N THR A 94 -14.43 2.84 -8.25
CA THR A 94 -15.43 1.75 -8.16
C THR A 94 -14.97 0.41 -8.74
N ASP A 95 -13.79 0.34 -9.35
CA ASP A 95 -13.20 -0.89 -9.89
C ASP A 95 -11.66 -0.88 -9.76
N GLY A 96 -10.97 -1.89 -10.30
CA GLY A 96 -9.50 -1.97 -10.28
C GLY A 96 -8.88 -2.28 -8.91
N GLY A 97 -9.68 -2.40 -7.85
CA GLY A 97 -9.20 -2.71 -6.50
C GLY A 97 -8.95 -1.48 -5.64
N ASN A 98 -9.96 -0.60 -5.52
CA ASN A 98 -9.93 0.62 -4.67
C ASN A 98 -9.52 0.36 -3.22
N ILE A 99 -9.73 -0.86 -2.73
CA ILE A 99 -9.25 -1.31 -1.43
C ILE A 99 -8.14 -2.30 -1.64
N HIS A 100 -6.97 -2.02 -1.10
CA HIS A 100 -5.83 -2.92 -1.22
C HIS A 100 -4.89 -2.78 -0.04
N ALA A 101 -4.02 -3.77 0.10
CA ALA A 101 -2.95 -3.80 1.08
C ALA A 101 -1.67 -4.22 0.39
N PHE A 102 -0.53 -3.74 0.89
CA PHE A 102 0.78 -4.19 0.44
C PHE A 102 1.51 -4.84 1.59
N LYS A 103 2.11 -6.00 1.33
CA LYS A 103 3.08 -6.64 2.22
C LYS A 103 4.39 -6.79 1.48
N ALA A 104 5.43 -6.12 1.96
CA ALA A 104 6.75 -6.22 1.38
C ALA A 104 7.38 -7.58 1.71
N ILE A 105 7.74 -8.36 0.69
CA ILE A 105 8.49 -9.61 0.84
C ILE A 105 9.98 -9.27 1.00
N THR A 106 10.51 -8.52 0.03
CA THR A 106 11.82 -7.88 0.08
C THR A 106 11.64 -6.38 0.32
N PRO A 107 12.69 -5.61 0.67
CA PRO A 107 12.56 -4.16 0.62
C PRO A 107 12.20 -3.75 -0.81
N CYS A 108 11.23 -2.86 -0.95
CA CYS A 108 10.71 -2.44 -2.24
C CYS A 108 10.29 -0.97 -2.22
N ALA A 109 10.03 -0.43 -3.41
CA ALA A 109 9.49 0.91 -3.57
C ALA A 109 8.24 0.85 -4.45
N ILE A 110 7.23 1.64 -4.09
CA ILE A 110 6.01 1.85 -4.87
C ILE A 110 5.96 3.32 -5.23
N LEU A 111 5.99 3.62 -6.54
CA LEU A 111 5.66 4.94 -7.07
C LEU A 111 4.14 5.03 -7.18
N ASP A 112 3.56 6.02 -6.51
CA ASP A 112 2.12 6.24 -6.46
C ASP A 112 1.77 7.61 -7.05
N ILE A 113 0.72 7.65 -7.87
CA ILE A 113 0.17 8.86 -8.47
C ILE A 113 -1.32 8.89 -8.15
N LEU A 114 -1.72 9.87 -7.33
CA LEU A 114 -3.11 10.05 -6.94
C LEU A 114 -3.72 11.19 -7.72
N SER A 115 -4.93 10.99 -8.26
CA SER A 115 -5.64 12.01 -9.05
C SER A 115 -7.14 11.96 -8.76
N PRO A 116 -7.70 12.88 -7.96
CA PRO A 116 -7.03 13.92 -7.17
C PRO A 116 -6.30 13.36 -5.93
N PRO A 117 -5.45 14.14 -5.25
CA PRO A 117 -4.89 13.76 -3.95
C PRO A 117 -5.96 13.58 -2.86
N TYR A 118 -5.56 12.92 -1.77
CA TYR A 118 -6.33 12.92 -0.52
C TYR A 118 -6.52 14.36 -0.01
N SER A 119 -7.68 14.63 0.57
CA SER A 119 -8.05 15.94 1.14
C SER A 119 -9.11 15.74 2.20
N SER A 120 -8.80 16.03 3.46
CA SER A 120 -9.79 15.94 4.54
C SER A 120 -10.92 16.97 4.35
N GLU A 121 -10.59 18.16 3.85
CA GLU A 121 -11.54 19.25 3.59
C GLU A 121 -12.59 18.85 2.54
N ASP A 122 -12.18 18.10 1.53
CA ASP A 122 -13.06 17.62 0.47
C ASP A 122 -13.62 16.21 0.73
N GLY A 123 -13.50 15.68 1.95
CA GLY A 123 -13.99 14.35 2.32
C GLY A 123 -13.22 13.17 1.72
N ARG A 124 -12.05 13.41 1.13
CA ARG A 124 -11.16 12.40 0.56
C ARG A 124 -10.09 11.95 1.56
N HIS A 125 -10.47 11.51 2.75
CA HIS A 125 -9.52 10.98 3.73
C HIS A 125 -9.27 9.48 3.53
N CYS A 126 -8.03 9.04 3.70
CA CYS A 126 -7.71 7.61 3.67
C CYS A 126 -8.31 6.89 4.89
N SER A 127 -9.18 5.91 4.66
CA SER A 127 -9.71 5.02 5.68
C SER A 127 -9.01 3.67 5.63
N TYR A 128 -8.82 3.06 6.80
CA TYR A 128 -8.23 1.74 6.95
C TYR A 128 -9.29 0.70 7.27
N PHE A 129 -9.09 -0.52 6.76
CA PHE A 129 -10.05 -1.61 6.88
C PHE A 129 -9.38 -2.87 7.44
N ARG A 130 -10.19 -3.78 7.97
CA ARG A 130 -9.79 -5.16 8.23
C ARG A 130 -10.88 -6.12 7.79
N ARG A 131 -10.51 -7.38 7.53
CA ARG A 131 -11.49 -8.45 7.29
C ARG A 131 -12.29 -8.67 8.57
N CYS A 132 -13.62 -8.70 8.46
CA CYS A 132 -14.49 -9.09 9.56
C CYS A 132 -14.24 -10.55 9.94
N GLN A 133 -14.14 -10.83 11.24
CA GLN A 133 -13.93 -12.19 11.76
C GLN A 133 -15.23 -13.02 11.82
N LYS A 134 -16.39 -12.36 11.82
CA LYS A 134 -17.69 -13.02 11.82
C LYS A 134 -18.04 -13.43 10.38
N ALA A 135 -18.43 -14.70 10.19
CA ALA A 135 -19.03 -15.15 8.94
C ALA A 135 -20.30 -14.32 8.67
N ASP A 136 -20.44 -13.87 7.42
CA ASP A 136 -21.56 -13.07 6.88
C ASP A 136 -22.58 -12.58 7.92
N PRO A 137 -22.46 -11.33 8.41
CA PRO A 137 -23.41 -10.77 9.38
C PRO A 137 -24.87 -10.79 8.91
N SER A 138 -25.10 -10.90 7.60
CA SER A 138 -26.43 -10.88 6.99
C SER A 138 -26.99 -12.26 6.64
N GLY A 139 -26.16 -13.31 6.60
CA GLY A 139 -26.57 -14.66 6.17
C GLY A 139 -27.06 -14.78 4.71
N ILE A 140 -26.88 -13.75 3.87
CA ILE A 140 -27.42 -13.65 2.50
C ILE A 140 -26.49 -14.33 1.46
N LEU A 141 -25.21 -14.52 1.77
CA LEU A 141 -24.19 -15.00 0.81
C LEU A 141 -23.90 -16.50 0.87
N SER A 142 -24.51 -17.24 1.79
CA SER A 142 -24.35 -18.69 1.95
C SER A 142 -24.81 -19.51 0.73
N ASN A 143 -25.44 -18.89 -0.28
CA ASN A 143 -25.99 -19.55 -1.46
C ASN A 143 -25.37 -19.13 -2.80
N ARG A 144 -24.22 -18.44 -2.83
CA ARG A 144 -23.59 -18.00 -4.09
C ARG A 144 -22.37 -18.84 -4.49
N SER A 145 -22.36 -19.20 -5.78
CA SER A 145 -21.45 -20.08 -6.48
C SER A 145 -19.95 -19.79 -6.28
N LYS A 146 -19.17 -20.88 -6.20
CA LYS A 146 -17.72 -21.09 -5.99
C LYS A 146 -16.68 -20.25 -6.76
N GLY A 147 -17.05 -19.13 -7.39
CA GLY A 147 -16.18 -18.43 -8.38
C GLY A 147 -15.72 -17.00 -8.02
N SER A 148 -16.16 -16.41 -6.91
CA SER A 148 -15.68 -15.09 -6.48
C SER A 148 -15.65 -15.03 -4.97
N GLU A 149 -14.45 -15.01 -4.39
CA GLU A 149 -14.28 -14.84 -2.95
C GLU A 149 -14.72 -13.43 -2.55
N ILE A 150 -15.87 -13.35 -1.89
CA ILE A 150 -16.39 -12.12 -1.28
C ILE A 150 -15.88 -12.10 0.16
N VAL A 151 -15.30 -10.96 0.56
CA VAL A 151 -14.85 -10.71 1.92
C VAL A 151 -15.62 -9.55 2.53
N TRP A 152 -15.99 -9.66 3.79
CA TRP A 152 -16.57 -8.55 4.54
C TRP A 152 -15.47 -7.71 5.15
N LEU A 153 -15.55 -6.40 4.96
CA LEU A 153 -14.61 -5.43 5.50
C LEU A 153 -15.31 -4.47 6.44
N GLU A 154 -14.66 -4.16 7.56
CA GLU A 154 -15.06 -3.11 8.49
C GLU A 154 -13.94 -2.08 8.63
N GLU A 155 -14.32 -0.82 8.86
CA GLU A 155 -13.37 0.25 9.14
C GLU A 155 -12.68 0.01 10.49
N HIS A 156 -11.37 0.26 10.54
CA HIS A 156 -10.55 0.03 11.73
C HIS A 156 -9.31 0.93 11.70
N GLN A 157 -8.95 1.49 12.86
CA GLN A 157 -7.70 2.25 12.98
C GLN A 157 -6.48 1.32 12.95
N PRO A 158 -5.46 1.60 12.13
CA PRO A 158 -4.26 0.76 12.09
C PRO A 158 -3.55 0.79 13.45
N PRO A 159 -2.80 -0.28 13.80
CA PRO A 159 -2.12 -0.35 15.09
C PRO A 159 -1.05 0.75 15.20
N ASN A 160 -0.79 1.28 16.39
CA ASN A 160 0.19 2.37 16.64
C ASN A 160 1.60 2.13 16.06
N LYS A 161 1.97 0.86 15.82
CA LYS A 161 3.23 0.46 15.20
C LYS A 161 3.30 0.76 13.69
N PHE A 162 2.17 0.96 13.04
CA PHE A 162 2.10 1.37 11.64
C PHE A 162 2.37 2.87 11.56
N VAL A 163 3.56 3.22 11.10
CA VAL A 163 4.01 4.60 10.96
C VAL A 163 4.61 4.77 9.57
N ILE A 164 4.14 5.79 8.87
CA ILE A 164 4.74 6.29 7.64
C ILE A 164 5.48 7.58 8.00
N LYS A 165 6.80 7.60 7.81
CA LYS A 165 7.63 8.79 8.01
C LYS A 165 7.80 9.52 6.70
N ARG A 166 7.55 10.83 6.69
CA ARG A 166 7.89 11.67 5.54
C ARG A 166 9.42 11.75 5.43
N ASP A 167 9.91 11.58 4.21
CA ASP A 167 11.33 11.61 3.85
C ASP A 167 11.53 12.60 2.70
N LEU A 168 12.73 13.14 2.56
CA LEU A 168 13.04 14.11 1.52
C LEU A 168 13.22 13.41 0.18
N TYR A 169 12.63 13.98 -0.88
CA TYR A 169 12.94 13.56 -2.24
C TYR A 169 14.31 14.11 -2.66
N THR A 170 15.21 13.21 -3.07
CA THR A 170 16.60 13.52 -3.44
C THR A 170 16.91 13.18 -4.90
N GLY A 171 15.90 12.88 -5.70
CA GLY A 171 16.05 12.61 -7.12
C GLY A 171 16.18 13.90 -7.95
N PRO A 172 16.28 13.76 -9.29
CA PRO A 172 16.32 14.90 -10.20
C PRO A 172 15.11 15.83 -10.02
N PRO A 173 15.29 17.15 -10.18
CA PRO A 173 14.18 18.09 -10.13
C PRO A 173 13.17 17.79 -11.24
N LEU A 174 11.89 17.93 -10.93
CA LEU A 174 10.84 17.84 -11.93
C LEU A 174 10.49 19.22 -12.47
N ASN A 175 10.49 19.34 -13.79
CA ASN A 175 9.91 20.47 -14.49
C ASN A 175 8.48 20.08 -14.90
N LEU A 176 7.50 20.45 -14.08
CA LEU A 176 6.07 20.16 -14.25
C LEU A 176 5.28 21.42 -14.56
#